data_AF-A0A4P6EJW8-F1
#
_entry.id   AF-A0A4P6EJW8-F1
#
_cell.length_a   1.000
_cell.length_b   1.000
_cell.length_c   1.000
_cell.angle_alpha   90.00
_cell.angle_beta   90.00
_cell.angle_gamma   90.00
#
_symmetry.space_group_name_H-M   'P 1'
#
loop_
_entity.id
_entity.type
_entity.pdbx_description
1 polymer ?
#
loop_
_entity_poly.entity_id
_entity_poly.type
_entity_poly.pdbx_seq_one_letter_code
_entity_poly.pdbx_strand_id
1 'polypeptide(L)'
;MWADKGYTGQAPADAAAKAGIQLQIVSGPKPASGFIVQPHRRVVERTNGRINRHRRLVRQYEATLTAHEAFVILSQIQLLLRRLDRCG
;
A
#
# COMPACT_ATOMS: atom_id res chain seq x y z
N MET A 1 2.55 -4.66 -9.78
CA MET A 1 2.53 -4.20 -8.38
C MET A 1 3.69 -4.83 -7.64
N TRP A 2 4.34 -4.07 -6.74
CA TRP A 2 5.42 -4.59 -5.89
C TRP A 2 4.88 -4.98 -4.52
N ALA A 3 5.35 -6.10 -3.97
CA ALA A 3 5.06 -6.52 -2.60
C ALA A 3 6.33 -7.02 -1.91
N ASP A 4 6.35 -7.03 -0.57
CA ASP A 4 7.50 -7.53 0.19
C ASP A 4 7.50 -9.06 0.30
N LYS A 5 8.57 -9.60 0.91
CA LYS A 5 8.77 -11.05 1.09
C LYS A 5 7.66 -11.75 1.88
N GLY A 6 6.92 -11.05 2.73
CA GLY A 6 5.78 -11.59 3.47
C GLY A 6 4.60 -12.00 2.59
N TYR A 7 4.53 -11.48 1.36
CA TYR A 7 3.51 -11.82 0.37
C TYR A 7 4.00 -12.86 -0.65
N THR A 8 4.96 -13.70 -0.26
CA THR A 8 5.38 -14.86 -1.06
C THR A 8 4.37 -16.00 -0.91
N GLY A 9 4.16 -16.80 -1.96
CA GLY A 9 3.34 -18.01 -1.92
C GLY A 9 2.19 -18.00 -2.93
N GLN A 10 1.44 -19.10 -2.95
CA GLN A 10 0.41 -19.34 -3.98
C GLN A 10 -0.80 -18.42 -3.83
N ALA A 11 -1.31 -18.26 -2.60
CA ALA A 11 -2.48 -17.42 -2.33
C ALA A 11 -2.33 -15.96 -2.83
N PRO A 12 -1.25 -15.22 -2.52
CA PRO A 12 -1.06 -13.87 -3.06
C PRO A 12 -0.81 -13.87 -4.57
N ALA A 13 -0.17 -14.90 -5.14
CA ALA A 13 0.01 -15.02 -6.59
C ALA A 13 -1.34 -15.21 -7.32
N ASP A 14 -2.20 -16.09 -6.82
CA ASP A 14 -3.53 -16.35 -7.37
C ASP A 14 -4.44 -15.13 -7.26
N ALA A 15 -4.39 -14.44 -6.11
CA ALA A 15 -5.14 -13.20 -5.91
C ALA A 15 -4.71 -12.11 -6.89
N ALA A 16 -3.40 -11.95 -7.11
CA ALA A 16 -2.87 -10.99 -8.07
C ALA A 16 -3.27 -11.36 -9.51
N ALA A 17 -3.19 -12.64 -9.89
CA ALA A 17 -3.61 -13.12 -11.20
C ALA A 17 -5.10 -12.86 -11.44
N LYS A 18 -5.97 -13.17 -10.46
CA LYS A 18 -7.41 -12.89 -10.51
C LYS A 18 -7.72 -11.40 -10.67
N ALA A 19 -6.87 -10.55 -10.09
CA ALA A 19 -6.98 -9.09 -10.22
C ALA A 19 -6.33 -8.52 -11.49
N GLY A 20 -5.72 -9.34 -12.35
CA GLY A 20 -4.97 -8.87 -13.53
C GLY A 20 -3.69 -8.10 -13.19
N ILE A 21 -3.14 -8.32 -12.00
CA ILE A 21 -1.97 -7.61 -11.47
C ILE A 21 -0.73 -8.49 -11.65
N GLN A 22 0.28 -7.98 -12.35
CA GLN A 22 1.61 -8.59 -12.32
C GLN A 22 2.26 -8.33 -10.95
N LEU A 23 2.31 -9.35 -10.09
CA LEU A 23 2.93 -9.27 -8.77
C LEU A 23 4.45 -9.48 -8.86
N GLN A 24 5.23 -8.51 -8.38
CA GLN A 24 6.67 -8.61 -8.27
C GLN A 24 7.07 -8.55 -6.79
N ILE A 25 7.63 -9.64 -6.27
CA ILE A 25 8.14 -9.66 -4.90
C ILE A 25 9.49 -8.95 -4.87
N VAL A 26 9.55 -7.84 -4.15
CA VAL A 26 10.76 -7.06 -3.91
C VAL A 26 11.28 -7.45 -2.54
N SER A 27 12.38 -8.22 -2.54
CA SER A 27 13.11 -8.58 -1.33
C SER A 27 14.59 -8.31 -1.55
N GLY A 28 15.17 -7.48 -0.70
CA GLY A 28 16.62 -7.34 -0.61
C GLY A 28 17.26 -8.49 0.16
N PRO A 29 18.60 -8.60 0.12
CA PRO A 29 19.35 -9.60 0.87
C PRO A 29 19.05 -9.49 2.37
N LYS A 30 19.08 -10.63 3.07
CA LYS A 30 18.97 -10.65 4.54
C LYS A 30 20.19 -9.88 5.07
N PRO A 31 20.02 -8.83 5.89
CA PRO A 31 21.16 -8.07 6.38
C PRO A 31 22.07 -8.98 7.21
N ALA A 32 23.36 -9.02 6.87
CA ALA A 32 24.37 -9.73 7.65
C ALA A 32 24.66 -9.00 8.97
N SER A 33 24.56 -7.67 8.96
CA SER A 33 24.45 -6.81 10.15
C SER A 33 23.77 -5.49 9.76
N GLY A 34 23.08 -4.84 10.70
CA GLY A 34 22.44 -3.54 10.49
C GLY A 34 21.18 -3.56 9.60
N PHE A 35 20.77 -2.38 9.13
CA PHE A 35 19.56 -2.18 8.31
C PHE A 35 19.94 -1.91 6.86
N ILE A 36 19.40 -2.71 5.92
CA ILE A 36 19.53 -2.46 4.48
C ILE A 36 18.27 -1.77 3.97
N VAL A 37 18.45 -0.61 3.33
CA VAL A 37 17.35 0.12 2.68
C VAL A 37 16.82 -0.70 1.51
N GLN A 38 15.53 -1.02 1.56
CA GLN A 38 14.84 -1.74 0.51
C GLN A 38 14.42 -0.78 -0.62
N PRO A 39 14.61 -1.15 -1.90
CA PRO A 39 14.08 -0.38 -3.02
C PRO A 39 12.56 -0.16 -2.86
N HIS A 40 12.10 1.06 -3.16
CA HIS A 40 10.68 1.46 -3.17
C HIS A 40 9.96 1.49 -1.81
N ARG A 41 10.60 1.03 -0.72
CA ARG A 41 10.01 1.00 0.62
C ARG A 41 9.50 2.36 1.10
N ARG A 42 10.25 3.44 0.84
CA ARG A 42 9.81 4.81 1.15
C ARG A 42 8.54 5.22 0.41
N VAL A 43 8.31 4.73 -0.79
CA VAL A 43 7.09 5.03 -1.56
C VAL A 43 5.89 4.35 -0.91
N VAL A 44 6.02 3.06 -0.57
CA VAL A 44 4.97 2.27 0.10
C VAL A 44 4.64 2.86 1.47
N GLU A 45 5.64 3.08 2.32
CA GLU A 45 5.45 3.62 3.67
C GLU A 45 4.84 5.03 3.64
N ARG A 46 5.21 5.86 2.65
CA ARG A 46 4.61 7.19 2.48
C ARG A 46 3.15 7.13 2.07
N THR A 47 2.75 6.15 1.23
CA THR A 47 1.34 5.92 0.90
C THR A 47 0.57 5.48 2.16
N ASN A 48 1.09 4.52 2.92
CA ASN A 48 0.47 4.09 4.19
C ASN A 48 0.38 5.24 5.20
N GLY A 49 1.40 6.09 5.28
CA GLY A 49 1.38 7.27 6.14
C GLY A 49 0.26 8.26 5.78
N ARG A 50 -0.07 8.41 4.48
CA ARG A 50 -1.19 9.24 4.04
C ARG A 50 -2.54 8.59 4.33
N ILE A 51 -2.66 7.28 4.14
CA ILE A 51 -3.86 6.51 4.50
C ILE A 51 -4.12 6.68 6.01
N ASN A 52 -3.12 6.40 6.84
CA ASN A 52 -3.22 6.49 8.30
C ASN A 52 -3.41 7.93 8.82
N ARG A 53 -3.11 8.97 8.04
CA ARG A 53 -3.44 10.35 8.42
C ARG A 53 -4.95 10.59 8.45
N HIS A 54 -5.74 9.79 7.73
CA HIS A 54 -7.19 9.83 7.84
C HIS A 54 -7.60 9.02 9.07
N ARG A 55 -8.07 9.72 10.12
CA ARG A 55 -8.41 9.11 11.43
C ARG A 55 -9.30 7.87 11.29
N ARG A 56 -10.18 7.85 10.30
CA ARG A 56 -11.10 6.74 10.00
C ARG A 56 -10.41 5.44 9.54
N LEU A 57 -9.19 5.51 9.03
CA LEU A 57 -8.44 4.35 8.52
C LEU A 57 -7.37 3.82 9.51
N VAL A 58 -7.18 4.46 10.67
CA VAL A 58 -6.07 4.13 11.59
C VAL A 58 -6.20 2.74 12.23
N ARG A 59 -7.42 2.28 12.55
CA ARG A 59 -7.65 1.03 13.29
C ARG A 59 -8.66 0.08 12.63
N GLN A 60 -8.98 0.28 11.35
CA GLN A 60 -10.02 -0.49 10.65
C GLN A 60 -11.38 -0.37 11.36
N TYR A 61 -11.95 0.83 11.42
CA TYR A 61 -13.23 1.06 12.11
C TYR A 61 -14.46 0.56 11.35
N GLU A 62 -14.32 0.23 10.07
CA GLU A 62 -15.47 -0.10 9.24
C GLU A 62 -15.93 -1.54 9.47
N ALA A 63 -17.26 -1.72 9.54
CA ALA A 63 -17.88 -3.02 9.77
C ALA A 63 -17.79 -3.97 8.56
N THR A 64 -17.60 -3.43 7.35
CA THR A 64 -17.51 -4.22 6.11
C THR A 64 -16.25 -3.87 5.33
N LEU A 65 -15.73 -4.86 4.59
CA LEU A 65 -14.59 -4.67 3.70
C LEU A 65 -14.90 -3.62 2.62
N THR A 66 -16.11 -3.65 2.06
CA THR A 66 -16.55 -2.67 1.05
C THR A 66 -16.52 -1.24 1.58
N ALA A 67 -16.97 -1.01 2.82
CA ALA A 67 -16.88 0.31 3.43
C ALA A 67 -15.42 0.71 3.65
N HIS A 68 -14.58 -0.20 4.16
CA HIS A 68 -13.15 0.06 4.35
C HIS A 68 -12.45 0.44 3.03
N GLU A 69 -12.70 -0.32 1.97
CA GLU A 69 -12.20 -0.06 0.62
C GLU A 69 -12.64 1.31 0.10
N ALA A 70 -13.92 1.67 0.27
CA ALA A 70 -14.44 2.97 -0.13
C ALA A 70 -13.71 4.12 0.59
N PHE A 71 -13.44 4.00 1.90
CA PHE A 71 -12.67 5.01 2.62
C PHE A 71 -11.22 5.10 2.18
N VAL A 72 -10.58 3.98 1.86
CA VAL A 72 -9.23 3.98 1.26
C VAL A 72 -9.25 4.75 -0.06
N ILE A 73 -10.20 4.49 -0.95
CA ILE A 73 -10.33 5.19 -2.25
C ILE A 73 -10.57 6.69 -2.03
N LEU A 74 -11.53 7.06 -1.18
CA LEU A 74 -11.82 8.46 -0.85
C LEU A 74 -10.58 9.20 -0.32
N SER A 75 -9.77 8.54 0.51
CA SER A 75 -8.53 9.13 1.04
C SER A 75 -7.53 9.49 -0.05
N GLN A 76 -7.43 8.68 -1.11
CA GLN A 76 -6.53 8.91 -2.24
C GLN A 76 -7.09 9.98 -3.19
N ILE A 77 -8.40 10.00 -3.43
CA ILE A 77 -9.06 11.07 -4.21
C ILE A 77 -8.79 12.43 -3.57
N GLN A 78 -9.02 12.56 -2.25
CA GLN A 78 -8.77 13.81 -1.52
C GLN A 78 -7.30 14.25 -1.56
N LEU A 79 -6.35 13.30 -1.63
CA LEU A 79 -4.94 13.63 -1.82
C LEU A 79 -4.67 14.19 -3.22
N LEU A 80 -5.25 13.57 -4.25
CA LEU A 80 -5.07 13.98 -5.64
C LEU A 80 -5.70 15.33 -5.92
N LEU A 81 -6.92 15.59 -5.42
CA LEU A 81 -7.58 16.90 -5.51
C LEU A 81 -6.70 18.01 -4.90
N ARG A 82 -6.20 17.81 -3.67
CA ARG A 82 -5.27 18.76 -3.02
C ARG A 82 -3.96 18.97 -3.78
N ARG A 83 -3.56 18.06 -4.68
CA ARG A 83 -2.38 18.23 -5.52
C ARG A 83 -2.70 19.05 -6.76
N LEU A 84 -3.87 18.84 -7.36
CA LEU A 84 -4.35 19.65 -8.47
C LEU A 84 -4.50 21.12 -8.05
N ASP A 85 -5.10 21.38 -6.89
CA ASP A 85 -5.30 22.74 -6.38
C ASP A 85 -3.99 23.50 -6.07
N ARG A 86 -2.89 22.79 -5.81
CA ARG A 86 -1.58 23.40 -5.54
C ARG A 86 -0.75 23.65 -6.79
N CYS A 87 -1.18 23.14 -7.93
CA CYS A 87 -0.53 23.38 -9.22
C CYS A 87 -1.21 24.50 -10.02
N GLY A 88 -2.32 25.06 -9.51
CA GLY A 88 -2.99 26.24 -10.06
C GLY A 88 -2.56 27.52 -9.37
#